data_AF-A0A0T6B1F4-F1
#
_entry.id   AF-A0A0T6B1F4-F1
#
_cell.length_a   1.000
_cell.length_b   1.000
_cell.length_c   1.000
_cell.angle_alpha   90.00
_cell.angle_beta   90.00
_cell.angle_gamma   90.00
#
_symmetry.space_group_name_H-M   'P 1'
#
loop_
_entity.id
_entity.type
_entity.pdbx_description
1 polymer ?
#
loop_
_entity_poly.entity_id
_entity_poly.type
_entity_poly.pdbx_seq_one_letter_code
_entity_poly.pdbx_strand_id
1 'polypeptide(L)'
;FARNHQDNYTKLVLENSCRADEHECPFGRASVELVKILCELLKIGDQPSEQEKSFQPLFFTHDHPFEECFCICIVLLNKTWKEMRATLEDFGKVASVVKEQISRALQDKPSPLEQLRTKLQNLTYSEITALWQQERTSREEWESHARPIVELREQITPDILNLIKEQRLAFLVEGTRFTKYSARGQRIKDKFWYMRLSPNHKVLHYGDCDEKSAPTAEELGCKLAVSDIKALLMGKECPHMKGRKASHQLAFSLALEGVDLQSLDCVAPDELTVAYWTDGINALLGQRMQSKETCKELDTLLSMEIKLRLLDAEGVPIPQEPPPIPPDPPNYHFCYDLK
;
A
#
# COMPACT_ATOMS: atom_id res chain seq x y z
N PHE A 1 -30.10 33.19 12.05
CA PHE A 1 -30.81 32.13 11.30
C PHE A 1 -32.34 32.19 11.45
N ALA A 2 -32.93 31.89 12.63
CA ALA A 2 -34.39 31.79 12.78
C ALA A 2 -35.22 33.04 12.38
N ARG A 3 -34.69 34.24 12.64
CA ARG A 3 -35.38 35.51 12.30
C ARG A 3 -35.17 35.96 10.85
N ASN A 4 -33.95 35.80 10.34
CA ASN A 4 -33.54 36.37 9.05
C ASN A 4 -33.70 35.40 7.87
N HIS A 5 -33.76 34.08 8.15
CA HIS A 5 -33.90 33.01 7.16
C HIS A 5 -34.94 31.99 7.63
N GLN A 6 -36.14 32.47 7.96
CA GLN A 6 -37.18 31.69 8.64
C GLN A 6 -37.55 30.40 7.90
N ASP A 7 -37.64 30.44 6.57
CA ASP A 7 -38.00 29.27 5.76
C ASP A 7 -36.92 28.18 5.84
N ASN A 8 -35.66 28.56 5.67
CA ASN A 8 -34.53 27.63 5.76
C ASN A 8 -34.38 27.06 7.17
N TYR A 9 -34.57 27.89 8.20
CA TYR A 9 -34.56 27.46 9.59
C TYR A 9 -35.68 26.45 9.88
N THR A 10 -36.91 26.77 9.48
CA THR A 10 -38.08 25.91 9.71
C THR A 10 -37.90 24.58 8.99
N LYS A 11 -37.47 24.60 7.73
CA LYS A 11 -37.14 23.39 6.96
C LYS A 11 -36.10 22.53 7.68
N LEU A 12 -35.00 23.13 8.12
CA LEU A 12 -33.91 22.40 8.78
C LEU A 12 -34.33 21.78 10.11
N VAL A 13 -35.10 22.52 10.92
CA VAL A 13 -35.59 22.03 12.21
C VAL A 13 -36.59 20.90 12.03
N LEU A 14 -37.54 21.04 11.10
CA LEU A 14 -38.54 19.99 10.83
C LEU A 14 -37.90 18.73 10.23
N GLU A 15 -36.93 18.88 9.33
CA GLU A 15 -36.23 17.74 8.74
C GLU A 15 -35.52 16.86 9.78
N ASN A 16 -35.04 17.45 10.88
CA ASN A 16 -34.35 16.73 11.93
C ASN A 16 -35.30 16.30 13.06
N SER A 17 -36.21 17.18 13.49
CA SER A 17 -37.12 16.88 14.63
C SER A 17 -38.22 15.87 14.29
N CYS A 18 -38.56 15.70 13.00
CA CYS A 18 -39.56 14.73 12.55
C CYS A 18 -38.95 13.38 12.14
N ARG A 19 -37.62 13.23 12.19
CA ARG A 19 -36.94 11.95 11.99
C ARG A 19 -36.94 11.18 13.30
N ALA A 20 -37.52 9.99 13.30
CA ALA A 20 -37.49 9.07 14.44
C ALA A 20 -36.45 7.94 14.22
N ASP A 21 -35.52 8.11 13.27
CA ASP A 21 -34.45 7.16 12.98
C ASP A 21 -33.13 7.59 13.64
N GLU A 22 -32.16 6.68 13.65
CA GLU A 22 -30.82 6.91 14.22
C GLU A 22 -29.99 7.99 13.49
N HIS A 23 -30.54 8.58 12.43
CA HIS A 23 -29.89 9.56 11.56
C HIS A 23 -30.38 11.00 11.81
N GLU A 24 -31.07 11.25 12.92
CA GLU A 24 -31.41 12.60 13.38
C GLU A 24 -30.14 13.39 13.72
N CYS A 25 -29.97 14.57 13.11
CA CYS A 25 -28.88 15.48 13.48
C CYS A 25 -29.27 16.27 14.74
N PRO A 26 -28.45 16.24 15.81
CA PRO A 26 -28.75 16.95 17.06
C PRO A 26 -28.55 18.46 16.88
N PHE A 27 -29.55 19.16 16.34
CA PHE A 27 -29.45 20.54 15.86
C PHE A 27 -28.83 21.52 16.87
N GLY A 28 -29.22 21.45 18.14
CA GLY A 28 -28.67 22.31 19.19
C GLY A 28 -27.18 22.05 19.44
N ARG A 29 -26.78 20.78 19.57
CA ARG A 29 -25.37 20.38 19.74
C ARG A 29 -24.54 20.75 18.51
N ALA A 30 -25.07 20.47 17.32
CA ALA A 30 -24.44 20.81 16.03
C ALA A 30 -24.23 22.32 15.88
N SER A 31 -25.21 23.14 16.30
CA SER A 31 -25.09 24.60 16.25
C SER A 31 -23.99 25.12 17.17
N VAL A 32 -23.90 24.61 18.40
CA VAL A 32 -22.84 25.01 19.35
C VAL A 32 -21.47 24.60 18.83
N GLU A 33 -21.34 23.37 18.32
CA GLU A 33 -20.08 22.87 17.77
C GLU A 33 -19.65 23.65 16.53
N LEU A 34 -20.60 23.99 15.65
CA LEU A 34 -20.31 24.80 14.47
C LEU A 34 -19.80 26.20 14.84
N VAL A 35 -20.37 26.83 15.86
CA VAL A 35 -19.87 28.12 16.35
C VAL A 35 -18.43 27.99 16.85
N LYS A 36 -18.10 26.92 17.59
CA LYS A 36 -16.71 26.67 18.02
C LYS A 36 -15.77 26.50 16.83
N ILE A 37 -16.14 25.69 15.85
CA ILE A 37 -15.37 25.50 14.61
C ILE A 37 -15.11 26.84 13.91
N LEU A 38 -16.15 27.67 13.76
CA LEU A 38 -16.02 28.99 13.14
C LEU A 38 -15.11 29.91 13.95
N CYS A 39 -15.25 29.94 15.28
CA CYS A 39 -14.38 30.73 16.16
C CYS A 39 -12.91 30.29 16.04
N GLU A 40 -12.65 28.98 16.01
CA GLU A 40 -11.30 28.43 15.84
C GLU A 40 -10.71 28.80 14.47
N LEU A 41 -11.44 28.56 13.38
CA LEU A 41 -10.95 28.83 12.02
C LEU A 41 -10.72 30.33 11.76
N LEU A 42 -11.52 31.19 12.38
CA LEU A 42 -11.40 32.65 12.27
C LEU A 42 -10.53 33.27 13.36
N LYS A 43 -9.95 32.44 14.26
CA LYS A 43 -9.11 32.89 15.38
C LYS A 43 -9.77 33.96 16.26
N ILE A 44 -11.07 33.81 16.53
CA ILE A 44 -11.84 34.78 17.31
C ILE A 44 -11.33 34.75 18.76
N GLY A 45 -10.79 35.87 19.23
CA GLY A 45 -10.22 36.02 20.57
C GLY A 45 -8.70 36.00 20.62
N ASP A 46 -8.03 35.64 19.53
CA ASP A 46 -6.58 35.68 19.42
C ASP A 46 -6.08 37.13 19.26
N GLN A 47 -4.89 37.41 19.79
CA GLN A 47 -4.24 38.71 19.57
C GLN A 47 -3.72 38.80 18.12
N PRO A 48 -3.95 39.92 17.42
CA PRO A 48 -3.47 40.08 16.06
C PRO A 48 -1.92 40.13 16.03
N SER A 49 -1.32 39.43 15.08
CA SER A 49 0.11 39.52 14.80
C SER A 49 0.40 40.70 13.87
N GLU A 50 1.41 41.51 14.17
CA GLU A 50 1.86 42.62 13.30
C GLU A 50 2.34 42.14 11.91
N GLN A 51 2.62 40.84 11.76
CA GLN A 51 3.08 40.25 10.50
C GLN A 51 1.92 39.72 9.63
N GLU A 52 0.70 39.56 10.18
CA GLU A 52 -0.42 38.94 9.47
C GLU A 52 -1.16 39.99 8.62
N LYS A 53 -0.91 39.97 7.31
CA LYS A 53 -1.53 40.90 6.33
C LYS A 53 -2.78 40.32 5.65
N SER A 54 -3.21 39.12 6.04
CA SER A 54 -4.31 38.41 5.40
C SER A 54 -5.62 38.71 6.13
N PHE A 55 -6.68 38.99 5.37
CA PHE A 55 -8.04 39.14 5.89
C PHE A 55 -9.02 38.35 5.03
N GLN A 56 -10.22 38.12 5.56
CA GLN A 56 -11.32 37.43 4.88
C GLN A 56 -12.29 38.46 4.28
N PRO A 57 -12.30 38.69 2.95
CA PRO A 57 -13.05 39.82 2.37
C PRO A 57 -14.57 39.69 2.50
N LEU A 58 -15.11 38.47 2.59
CA LEU A 58 -16.55 38.24 2.84
C LEU A 58 -17.09 38.92 4.10
N PHE A 59 -16.24 39.18 5.11
CA PHE A 59 -16.70 39.84 6.33
C PHE A 59 -17.02 41.32 6.14
N PHE A 60 -16.68 41.90 4.98
CA PHE A 60 -17.02 43.27 4.62
C PHE A 60 -18.25 43.38 3.71
N THR A 61 -18.90 42.26 3.40
CA THR A 61 -20.02 42.24 2.43
C THR A 61 -21.40 42.25 3.08
N HIS A 62 -21.50 42.27 4.41
CA HIS A 62 -22.76 42.25 5.15
C HIS A 62 -22.58 42.88 6.55
N ASP A 63 -23.66 43.43 7.14
CA ASP A 63 -23.63 44.03 8.49
C ASP A 63 -23.46 42.98 9.61
N HIS A 64 -23.94 41.76 9.35
CA HIS A 64 -23.88 40.60 10.24
C HIS A 64 -23.19 39.41 9.54
N PRO A 65 -21.90 39.53 9.18
CA PRO A 65 -21.23 38.57 8.31
C PRO A 65 -20.97 37.22 8.98
N PHE A 66 -20.74 37.22 10.30
CA PHE A 66 -20.54 35.99 11.06
C PHE A 66 -21.83 35.17 11.14
N GLU A 67 -22.96 35.84 11.37
CA GLU A 67 -24.28 35.23 11.43
C GLU A 67 -24.68 34.64 10.07
N GLU A 68 -24.37 35.33 8.97
CA GLU A 68 -24.60 34.80 7.62
C GLU A 68 -23.69 33.62 7.30
N CYS A 69 -22.42 33.69 7.71
CA CYS A 69 -21.49 32.56 7.62
C CYS A 69 -22.02 31.33 8.38
N PHE A 70 -22.52 31.53 9.61
CA PHE A 70 -23.18 30.48 10.39
C PHE A 70 -24.38 29.89 9.65
N CYS A 71 -25.25 30.73 9.06
CA CYS A 71 -26.43 30.27 8.33
C CYS A 71 -26.05 29.43 7.10
N ILE A 72 -24.97 29.78 6.40
CA ILE A 72 -24.46 28.98 5.27
C ILE A 72 -23.89 27.65 5.78
N CYS A 73 -23.07 27.70 6.84
CA CYS A 73 -22.36 26.52 7.33
C CYS A 73 -23.28 25.52 8.07
N ILE A 74 -24.38 25.95 8.69
CA ILE A 74 -25.31 25.01 9.35
C ILE A 74 -26.10 24.21 8.33
N VAL A 75 -26.40 24.79 7.16
CA VAL A 75 -26.99 24.09 6.03
C VAL A 75 -26.00 23.08 5.45
N LEU A 76 -24.71 23.46 5.32
CA LEU A 76 -23.64 22.54 4.93
C LEU A 76 -23.51 21.38 5.92
N LEU A 77 -23.46 21.65 7.23
CA LEU A 77 -23.31 20.63 8.26
C LEU A 77 -24.41 19.57 8.13
N ASN A 78 -25.66 20.00 7.96
CA ASN A 78 -26.79 19.08 7.78
C ASN A 78 -26.72 18.32 6.44
N LYS A 79 -26.23 18.95 5.37
CA LYS A 79 -25.96 18.27 4.09
C LYS A 79 -24.91 17.17 4.28
N THR A 80 -23.78 17.48 4.91
CA THR A 80 -22.68 16.53 5.15
C THR A 80 -23.10 15.40 6.10
N TRP A 81 -23.87 15.70 7.14
CA TRP A 81 -24.50 14.69 8.01
C TRP A 81 -25.29 13.66 7.20
N LYS A 82 -26.11 14.12 6.25
CA LYS A 82 -26.91 13.25 5.36
C LYS A 82 -26.05 12.49 4.36
N GLU A 83 -25.05 13.13 3.76
CA GLU A 83 -24.12 12.49 2.81
C GLU A 83 -23.35 11.34 3.48
N MET A 84 -22.95 11.52 4.74
CA MET A 84 -22.26 10.50 5.53
C MET A 84 -23.19 9.42 6.08
N ARG A 85 -24.52 9.59 5.98
CA ARG A 85 -25.51 8.78 6.70
C ARG A 85 -25.12 8.62 8.17
N ALA A 86 -24.75 9.75 8.78
CA ALA A 86 -24.19 9.75 10.12
C ALA A 86 -25.23 9.45 11.20
N THR A 87 -24.74 8.86 12.28
CA THR A 87 -25.47 8.71 13.55
C THR A 87 -24.83 9.61 14.62
N LEU A 88 -25.40 9.62 15.83
CA LEU A 88 -24.83 10.36 16.96
C LEU A 88 -23.38 9.97 17.31
N GLU A 89 -22.98 8.72 17.04
CA GLU A 89 -21.62 8.23 17.29
C GLU A 89 -20.60 8.86 16.32
N ASP A 90 -21.03 9.17 15.09
CA ASP A 90 -20.18 9.77 14.07
C ASP A 90 -20.09 11.29 14.18
N PHE A 91 -20.77 11.92 15.16
CA PHE A 91 -20.83 13.37 15.29
C PHE A 91 -19.45 14.04 15.26
N GLY A 92 -18.46 13.47 15.95
CA GLY A 92 -17.08 13.98 15.94
C GLY A 92 -16.44 13.93 14.55
N LYS A 93 -16.68 12.87 13.77
CA LYS A 93 -16.17 12.74 12.40
C LYS A 93 -16.84 13.75 11.46
N VAL A 94 -18.17 13.92 11.58
CA VAL A 94 -18.90 14.92 10.79
C VAL A 94 -18.37 16.32 11.09
N ALA A 95 -18.17 16.66 12.37
CA ALA A 95 -17.59 17.93 12.78
C ALA A 95 -16.19 18.17 12.15
N SER A 96 -15.33 17.15 12.12
CA SER A 96 -14.02 17.22 11.47
C SER A 96 -14.12 17.44 9.96
N VAL A 97 -15.02 16.74 9.26
CA VAL A 97 -15.26 16.93 7.81
C VAL A 97 -15.75 18.35 7.55
N VAL A 98 -16.71 18.85 8.34
CA VAL A 98 -17.25 20.21 8.20
C VAL A 98 -16.19 21.27 8.45
N LYS A 99 -15.34 21.09 9.47
CA LYS A 99 -14.20 21.96 9.73
C LYS A 99 -13.27 22.02 8.52
N GLU A 100 -12.97 20.88 7.91
CA GLU A 100 -12.13 20.81 6.71
C GLU A 100 -12.77 21.50 5.50
N GLN A 101 -14.06 21.27 5.25
CA GLN A 101 -14.80 21.94 4.16
C GLN A 101 -14.76 23.47 4.31
N ILE A 102 -15.02 23.98 5.52
CA ILE A 102 -15.00 25.42 5.80
C ILE A 102 -13.57 25.96 5.66
N SER A 103 -12.58 25.27 6.24
CA SER A 103 -11.16 25.65 6.14
C SER A 103 -10.72 25.81 4.68
N ARG A 104 -10.94 24.80 3.84
CA ARG A 104 -10.60 24.83 2.41
C ARG A 104 -11.33 25.95 1.67
N ALA A 105 -12.63 26.12 1.92
CA ALA A 105 -13.39 27.18 1.26
C ALA A 105 -12.89 28.59 1.63
N LEU A 106 -12.46 28.79 2.88
CA LEU A 106 -11.91 30.06 3.37
C LEU A 106 -10.48 30.34 2.90
N GLN A 107 -9.69 29.32 2.57
CA GLN A 107 -8.33 29.50 2.02
C GLN A 107 -8.34 30.31 0.72
N ASP A 108 -9.38 30.14 -0.09
CA ASP A 108 -9.55 30.88 -1.34
C ASP A 108 -10.09 32.31 -1.18
N LYS A 109 -10.30 32.77 0.06
CA LYS A 109 -10.79 34.13 0.38
C LYS A 109 -12.04 34.53 -0.42
N PRO A 110 -13.14 33.76 -0.33
CA PRO A 110 -14.33 34.00 -1.14
C PRO A 110 -14.94 35.37 -0.81
N SER A 111 -15.48 36.05 -1.82
CA SER A 111 -16.20 37.31 -1.65
C SER A 111 -17.04 37.64 -2.89
N PRO A 112 -18.38 37.83 -2.78
CA PRO A 112 -19.17 37.92 -1.54
C PRO A 112 -19.52 36.57 -0.91
N LEU A 113 -20.31 36.57 0.17
CA LEU A 113 -20.81 35.37 0.88
C LEU A 113 -21.41 34.29 -0.05
N GLU A 114 -22.01 34.68 -1.17
CA GLU A 114 -22.53 33.76 -2.19
C GLU A 114 -21.44 32.87 -2.80
N GLN A 115 -20.21 33.38 -2.96
CA GLN A 115 -19.08 32.56 -3.41
C GLN A 115 -18.71 31.50 -2.37
N LEU A 116 -18.77 31.83 -1.07
CA LEU A 116 -18.57 30.86 0.00
C LEU A 116 -19.64 29.75 -0.09
N ARG A 117 -20.91 30.13 -0.28
CA ARG A 117 -22.01 29.17 -0.46
C ARG A 117 -21.76 28.25 -1.66
N THR A 118 -21.41 28.79 -2.82
CA THR A 118 -21.13 27.98 -4.03
C THR A 118 -19.95 27.04 -3.83
N LYS A 119 -18.87 27.48 -3.17
CA LYS A 119 -17.72 26.61 -2.88
C LYS A 119 -18.08 25.46 -1.96
N LEU A 120 -18.77 25.74 -0.86
CA LEU A 120 -19.22 24.71 0.09
C LEU A 120 -20.24 23.74 -0.54
N GLN A 121 -21.01 24.18 -1.54
CA GLN A 121 -21.87 23.27 -2.31
C GLN A 121 -21.08 22.24 -3.12
N ASN A 122 -19.92 22.59 -3.64
CA ASN A 122 -19.06 21.71 -4.43
C ASN A 122 -18.14 20.82 -3.58
N LEU A 123 -17.77 21.27 -2.37
CA LEU A 123 -17.00 20.48 -1.41
C LEU A 123 -17.89 19.47 -0.67
N THR A 124 -18.41 18.47 -1.38
CA THR A 124 -19.18 17.37 -0.78
C THR A 124 -18.30 16.46 0.08
N TYR A 125 -18.91 15.59 0.89
CA TYR A 125 -18.16 14.55 1.62
C TYR A 125 -17.31 13.66 0.68
N SER A 126 -17.85 13.31 -0.49
CA SER A 126 -17.11 12.53 -1.49
C SER A 126 -15.90 13.28 -2.03
N GLU A 127 -16.04 14.59 -2.28
CA GLU A 127 -14.94 15.44 -2.76
C GLU A 127 -13.85 15.57 -1.70
N ILE A 128 -14.21 15.82 -0.44
CA ILE A 128 -13.23 15.86 0.67
C ILE A 128 -12.49 14.54 0.81
N THR A 129 -13.20 13.42 0.71
CA THR A 129 -12.58 12.08 0.77
C THR A 129 -11.62 11.88 -0.40
N ALA A 130 -11.98 12.29 -1.61
CA ALA A 130 -11.12 12.20 -2.79
C ALA A 130 -9.87 13.08 -2.66
N LEU A 131 -10.01 14.31 -2.16
CA LEU A 131 -8.90 15.22 -1.91
C LEU A 131 -7.93 14.66 -0.88
N TRP A 132 -8.41 14.13 0.24
CA TRP A 132 -7.57 13.46 1.24
C TRP A 132 -6.83 12.25 0.66
N GLN A 133 -7.51 11.44 -0.15
CA GLN A 133 -6.88 10.30 -0.80
C GLN A 133 -5.79 10.76 -1.79
N GLN A 134 -6.06 11.80 -2.57
CA GLN A 134 -5.09 12.37 -3.49
C GLN A 134 -3.87 12.95 -2.76
N GLU A 135 -4.09 13.73 -1.71
CA GLU A 135 -3.03 14.32 -0.88
C GLU A 135 -2.18 13.23 -0.22
N ARG A 136 -2.81 12.20 0.34
CA ARG A 136 -2.11 11.05 0.90
C ARG A 136 -1.28 10.33 -0.15
N THR A 137 -1.84 10.08 -1.34
CA THR A 137 -1.14 9.38 -2.43
C THR A 137 0.05 10.20 -2.92
N SER A 138 -0.14 11.50 -3.15
CA SER A 138 0.93 12.42 -3.57
C SER A 138 2.04 12.52 -2.52
N ARG A 139 1.69 12.53 -1.24
CA ARG A 139 2.64 12.52 -0.14
C ARG A 139 3.39 11.19 -0.05
N GLU A 140 2.71 10.05 -0.13
CA GLU A 140 3.35 8.72 -0.18
C GLU A 140 4.31 8.61 -1.38
N GLU A 141 3.93 9.12 -2.55
CA GLU A 141 4.80 9.16 -3.73
C GLU A 141 6.02 10.04 -3.49
N TRP A 142 5.85 11.27 -2.98
CA TRP A 142 6.97 12.15 -2.65
C TRP A 142 7.92 11.49 -1.65
N GLU A 143 7.38 11.01 -0.53
CA GLU A 143 8.15 10.38 0.55
C GLU A 143 8.92 9.17 0.01
N SER A 144 8.32 8.34 -0.86
CA SER A 144 9.01 7.17 -1.43
C SER A 144 10.29 7.51 -2.21
N HIS A 145 10.43 8.74 -2.71
CA HIS A 145 11.61 9.23 -3.42
C HIS A 145 12.56 10.04 -2.53
N ALA A 146 12.22 10.29 -1.26
CA ALA A 146 13.10 10.98 -0.33
C ALA A 146 14.36 10.15 -0.09
N ARG A 147 15.52 10.82 -0.11
CA ARG A 147 16.82 10.16 0.02
C ARG A 147 16.93 9.20 1.24
N PRO A 148 16.47 9.57 2.46
CA PRO A 148 16.50 8.66 3.60
C PRO A 148 15.69 7.37 3.39
N ILE A 149 14.58 7.45 2.64
CA ILE A 149 13.73 6.29 2.35
C ILE A 149 14.39 5.39 1.30
N VAL A 150 15.03 5.97 0.29
CA VAL A 150 15.81 5.21 -0.70
C VAL A 150 16.97 4.48 -0.04
N GLU A 151 17.75 5.17 0.81
CA GLU A 151 18.86 4.57 1.56
C GLU A 151 18.36 3.44 2.49
N LEU A 152 17.24 3.64 3.18
CA LEU A 152 16.62 2.61 4.00
C LEU A 152 16.17 1.40 3.16
N ARG A 153 15.58 1.63 1.97
CA ARG A 153 15.16 0.58 1.04
C ARG A 153 16.35 -0.25 0.57
N GLU A 154 17.48 0.38 0.24
CA GLU A 154 18.72 -0.31 -0.12
C GLU A 154 19.27 -1.16 1.03
N GLN A 155 19.22 -0.65 2.27
CA GLN A 155 19.68 -1.39 3.45
C GLN A 155 18.82 -2.62 3.75
N ILE A 156 17.50 -2.54 3.54
CA ILE A 156 16.55 -3.62 3.85
C ILE A 156 16.44 -4.66 2.70
N THR A 157 16.73 -4.25 1.47
CA THR A 157 16.63 -5.11 0.26
C THR A 157 17.30 -6.50 0.41
N PRO A 158 18.52 -6.63 0.96
CA PRO A 158 19.16 -7.93 1.15
C PRO A 158 18.36 -8.88 2.04
N ASP A 159 17.77 -8.38 3.13
CA ASP A 159 17.01 -9.20 4.07
C ASP A 159 15.71 -9.69 3.45
N ILE A 160 15.03 -8.83 2.69
CA ILE A 160 13.82 -9.22 1.96
C ILE A 160 14.13 -10.24 0.85
N LEU A 161 15.25 -10.07 0.13
CA LEU A 161 15.71 -11.05 -0.84
C LEU A 161 16.05 -12.40 -0.19
N ASN A 162 16.62 -12.39 1.02
CA ASN A 162 16.87 -13.61 1.78
C ASN A 162 15.56 -14.30 2.19
N LEU A 163 14.55 -13.55 2.61
CA LEU A 163 13.22 -14.09 2.92
C LEU A 163 12.57 -14.74 1.68
N ILE A 164 12.62 -14.07 0.52
CA ILE A 164 12.13 -14.64 -0.74
C ILE A 164 12.91 -15.92 -1.08
N LYS A 165 14.24 -15.89 -0.93
CA LYS A 165 15.09 -17.06 -1.15
C LYS A 165 14.69 -18.24 -0.26
N GLU A 166 14.44 -18.02 1.03
CA GLU A 166 13.99 -19.07 1.95
C GLU A 166 12.65 -19.68 1.51
N GLN A 167 11.71 -18.84 1.07
CA GLN A 167 10.44 -19.31 0.50
C GLN A 167 10.67 -20.17 -0.75
N ARG A 168 11.55 -19.74 -1.67
CA ARG A 168 11.86 -20.50 -2.90
C ARG A 168 12.47 -21.86 -2.56
N LEU A 169 13.40 -21.90 -1.62
CA LEU A 169 14.03 -23.15 -1.17
C LEU A 169 13.01 -24.09 -0.51
N ALA A 170 12.10 -23.55 0.32
CA ALA A 170 11.02 -24.32 0.91
C ALA A 170 10.09 -24.93 -0.16
N PHE A 171 9.77 -24.17 -1.20
CA PHE A 171 8.99 -24.67 -2.34
C PHE A 171 9.70 -25.81 -3.08
N LEU A 172 11.01 -25.71 -3.31
CA LEU A 172 11.77 -26.82 -3.91
C LEU A 172 11.81 -28.06 -3.01
N VAL A 173 11.89 -27.87 -1.68
CA VAL A 173 11.90 -28.96 -0.70
C VAL A 173 10.57 -29.70 -0.66
N GLU A 174 9.45 -28.98 -0.77
CA GLU A 174 8.12 -29.57 -0.96
C GLU A 174 8.09 -30.39 -2.24
N GLY A 175 8.56 -29.81 -3.35
CA GLY A 175 8.71 -30.47 -4.63
C GLY A 175 7.56 -30.20 -5.59
N THR A 176 7.70 -30.72 -6.81
CA THR A 176 6.73 -30.45 -7.88
C THR A 176 6.59 -31.65 -8.80
N ARG A 177 5.36 -31.83 -9.30
CA ARG A 177 5.03 -32.80 -10.33
C ARG A 177 5.15 -32.18 -11.72
N PHE A 178 5.89 -32.83 -12.58
CA PHE A 178 6.13 -32.44 -13.96
C PHE A 178 5.48 -33.44 -14.92
N THR A 179 5.07 -32.97 -16.10
CA THR A 179 4.52 -33.82 -17.15
C THR A 179 5.64 -34.42 -17.99
N LYS A 180 5.49 -35.69 -18.39
CA LYS A 180 6.44 -36.33 -19.31
C LYS A 180 6.13 -35.96 -20.75
N TYR A 181 7.19 -35.82 -21.54
CA TYR A 181 7.12 -35.58 -22.97
C TYR A 181 7.82 -36.71 -23.73
N SER A 182 7.27 -37.08 -24.88
CA SER A 182 7.90 -38.05 -25.78
C SER A 182 9.15 -37.46 -26.45
N ALA A 183 9.97 -38.31 -27.06
CA ALA A 183 11.11 -37.85 -27.87
C ALA A 183 10.67 -36.90 -29.03
N ARG A 184 9.41 -37.01 -29.47
CA ARG A 184 8.80 -36.11 -30.48
C ARG A 184 8.22 -34.82 -29.88
N GLY A 185 8.28 -34.64 -28.56
CA GLY A 185 7.83 -33.42 -27.87
C GLY A 185 6.33 -33.36 -27.62
N GLN A 186 5.65 -34.49 -27.70
CA GLN A 186 4.24 -34.58 -27.37
C GLN A 186 4.11 -34.92 -25.89
N ARG A 187 3.27 -34.18 -25.18
CA ARG A 187 2.90 -34.50 -23.79
C ARG A 187 2.34 -35.92 -23.75
N ILE A 188 2.89 -36.74 -22.87
CA ILE A 188 2.41 -38.10 -22.66
C ILE A 188 1.28 -38.03 -21.64
N LYS A 189 0.11 -38.50 -22.04
CA LYS A 189 -1.09 -38.49 -21.19
C LYS A 189 -0.86 -39.40 -19.97
N ASP A 190 -1.29 -38.93 -18.79
CA ASP A 190 -1.29 -39.67 -17.52
C ASP A 190 0.10 -40.23 -17.11
N LYS A 191 1.18 -39.56 -17.54
CA LYS A 191 2.55 -39.89 -17.17
C LYS A 191 3.26 -38.67 -16.61
N PHE A 192 3.68 -38.80 -15.36
CA PHE A 192 4.29 -37.75 -14.58
C PHE A 192 5.61 -38.21 -13.98
N TRP A 193 6.40 -37.23 -13.57
CA TRP A 193 7.55 -37.44 -12.72
C TRP A 193 7.57 -36.34 -11.67
N TYR A 194 8.23 -36.60 -10.56
CA TYR A 194 8.31 -35.69 -9.44
C TYR A 194 9.76 -35.31 -9.19
N MET A 195 10.00 -34.07 -8.77
CA MET A 195 11.33 -33.59 -8.37
C MET A 195 11.20 -32.75 -7.10
N ARG A 196 12.09 -32.99 -6.13
CA ARG A 196 12.15 -32.25 -4.88
C ARG A 196 13.58 -32.11 -4.35
N LEU A 197 13.84 -31.05 -3.62
CA LEU A 197 15.11 -30.77 -2.96
C LEU A 197 15.16 -31.44 -1.58
N SER A 198 16.33 -31.95 -1.20
CA SER A 198 16.58 -32.44 0.15
C SER A 198 16.54 -31.28 1.16
N PRO A 199 16.10 -31.48 2.41
CA PRO A 199 16.02 -30.39 3.39
C PRO A 199 17.34 -29.68 3.72
N ASN A 200 18.47 -30.32 3.42
CA ASN A 200 19.81 -29.72 3.56
C ASN A 200 20.28 -28.96 2.31
N HIS A 201 19.42 -28.86 1.29
CA HIS A 201 19.64 -28.13 0.02
C HIS A 201 20.81 -28.65 -0.84
N LYS A 202 21.17 -29.94 -0.72
CA LYS A 202 22.33 -30.53 -1.40
C LYS A 202 22.00 -31.50 -2.52
N VAL A 203 20.80 -32.10 -2.53
CA VAL A 203 20.45 -33.16 -3.47
C VAL A 203 19.03 -32.96 -3.98
N LEU A 204 18.84 -32.99 -5.30
CA LEU A 204 17.54 -33.11 -5.95
C LEU A 204 17.20 -34.60 -6.12
N HIS A 205 16.10 -35.01 -5.51
CA HIS A 205 15.51 -36.33 -5.67
C HIS A 205 14.45 -36.27 -6.77
N TYR A 206 14.48 -37.21 -7.71
CA TYR A 206 13.51 -37.25 -8.78
C TYR A 206 13.22 -38.67 -9.28
N GLY A 207 12.08 -38.83 -9.96
CA GLY A 207 11.64 -40.13 -10.43
C GLY A 207 10.18 -40.12 -10.89
N ASP A 208 9.74 -41.25 -11.44
CA ASP A 208 8.37 -41.42 -11.93
C ASP A 208 7.38 -41.38 -10.77
N CYS A 209 6.24 -40.74 -11.00
CA CYS A 209 5.19 -40.67 -9.99
C CYS A 209 3.80 -40.85 -10.62
N ASP A 210 2.84 -41.19 -9.77
CA ASP A 210 1.42 -41.16 -10.14
C ASP A 210 0.81 -39.75 -9.94
N GLU A 211 -0.48 -39.64 -10.20
CA GLU A 211 -1.23 -38.39 -10.07
C GLU A 211 -1.76 -38.14 -8.65
N LYS A 212 -1.83 -39.19 -7.81
CA LYS A 212 -2.63 -39.19 -6.58
C LYS A 212 -1.85 -38.79 -5.33
N SER A 213 -0.53 -38.96 -5.30
CA SER A 213 0.28 -38.63 -4.13
C SER A 213 1.61 -37.97 -4.50
N ALA A 214 2.13 -37.17 -3.57
CA ALA A 214 3.47 -36.60 -3.68
C ALA A 214 4.46 -37.60 -3.06
N PRO A 215 5.42 -38.14 -3.84
CA PRO A 215 6.36 -39.13 -3.34
C PRO A 215 7.36 -38.53 -2.33
N THR A 216 7.75 -39.36 -1.39
CA THR A 216 8.84 -39.10 -0.44
C THR A 216 10.20 -39.15 -1.15
N ALA A 217 11.24 -38.58 -0.53
CA ALA A 217 12.59 -38.57 -1.10
C ALA A 217 13.18 -39.99 -1.27
N GLU A 218 12.70 -40.97 -0.51
CA GLU A 218 13.13 -42.37 -0.52
C GLU A 218 12.49 -43.17 -1.66
N GLU A 219 11.27 -42.81 -2.05
CA GLU A 219 10.55 -43.41 -3.19
C GLU A 219 11.09 -42.94 -4.55
N LEU A 220 11.80 -41.81 -4.56
CA LEU A 220 12.44 -41.24 -5.74
C LEU A 220 13.81 -41.88 -5.97
N GLY A 221 13.89 -42.77 -6.96
CA GLY A 221 15.08 -43.59 -7.23
C GLY A 221 16.28 -42.85 -7.82
N CYS A 222 16.10 -41.65 -8.38
CA CYS A 222 17.20 -40.87 -8.97
C CYS A 222 17.59 -39.69 -8.07
N LYS A 223 18.89 -39.39 -8.05
CA LYS A 223 19.49 -38.32 -7.26
C LYS A 223 20.44 -37.50 -8.11
N LEU A 224 20.40 -36.19 -7.95
CA LEU A 224 21.30 -35.23 -8.57
C LEU A 224 21.88 -34.33 -7.47
N ALA A 225 23.20 -34.31 -7.29
CA ALA A 225 23.80 -33.38 -6.36
C ALA A 225 23.72 -31.96 -6.92
N VAL A 226 23.39 -30.99 -6.07
CA VAL A 226 23.29 -29.58 -6.47
C VAL A 226 24.64 -29.05 -6.96
N SER A 227 25.74 -29.58 -6.42
CA SER A 227 27.10 -29.27 -6.88
C SER A 227 27.38 -29.64 -8.34
N ASP A 228 26.64 -30.59 -8.90
CA ASP A 228 26.86 -31.10 -10.26
C ASP A 228 26.08 -30.27 -11.29
N ILE A 229 25.27 -29.31 -10.84
CA ILE A 229 24.53 -28.39 -11.69
C ILE A 229 25.47 -27.26 -12.10
N LYS A 230 25.81 -27.22 -13.39
CA LYS A 230 26.70 -26.22 -13.95
C LYS A 230 25.98 -24.93 -14.33
N ALA A 231 24.80 -25.05 -14.93
CA ALA A 231 24.02 -23.92 -15.39
C ALA A 231 22.53 -24.24 -15.48
N LEU A 232 21.70 -23.20 -15.37
CA LEU A 232 20.27 -23.26 -15.64
C LEU A 232 20.01 -22.70 -17.05
N LEU A 233 19.36 -23.49 -17.90
CA LEU A 233 18.93 -23.08 -19.25
C LEU A 233 17.42 -22.88 -19.25
N MET A 234 16.92 -21.90 -20.00
CA MET A 234 15.49 -21.61 -20.08
C MET A 234 14.98 -21.54 -21.52
N GLY A 235 13.73 -21.94 -21.70
CA GLY A 235 13.00 -21.90 -22.95
C GLY A 235 13.73 -22.44 -24.17
N LYS A 236 14.03 -21.57 -25.15
CA LYS A 236 14.64 -22.00 -26.43
C LYS A 236 16.04 -22.57 -26.26
N GLU A 237 16.73 -22.24 -25.18
CA GLU A 237 18.09 -22.71 -24.90
C GLU A 237 18.09 -24.13 -24.34
N CYS A 238 16.95 -24.62 -23.84
CA CYS A 238 16.79 -25.97 -23.37
C CYS A 238 17.03 -26.98 -24.51
N PRO A 239 17.87 -28.02 -24.32
CA PRO A 239 18.16 -29.01 -25.34
C PRO A 239 16.90 -29.66 -25.92
N HIS A 240 15.93 -29.97 -25.06
CA HIS A 240 14.66 -30.59 -25.42
C HIS A 240 13.65 -29.67 -26.14
N MET A 241 13.94 -28.37 -26.26
CA MET A 241 13.09 -27.39 -26.94
C MET A 241 13.63 -26.91 -28.29
N LYS A 242 14.84 -27.34 -28.68
CA LYS A 242 15.42 -27.02 -30.00
C LYS A 242 14.47 -27.48 -31.12
N GLY A 243 14.07 -26.54 -31.98
CA GLY A 243 13.20 -26.80 -33.14
C GLY A 243 11.70 -26.94 -32.84
N ARG A 244 11.26 -26.72 -31.59
CA ARG A 244 9.84 -26.75 -31.22
C ARG A 244 9.26 -25.32 -31.19
N LYS A 245 7.93 -25.18 -31.17
CA LYS A 245 7.24 -23.87 -31.07
C LYS A 245 6.36 -23.73 -29.82
N ALA A 246 5.92 -24.83 -29.22
CA ALA A 246 4.94 -24.82 -28.13
C ALA A 246 5.60 -24.97 -26.75
N SER A 247 5.10 -24.23 -25.74
CA SER A 247 5.45 -24.34 -24.31
C SER A 247 6.89 -24.00 -23.91
N HIS A 248 7.61 -23.22 -24.71
CA HIS A 248 9.00 -22.83 -24.38
C HIS A 248 9.06 -21.97 -23.11
N GLN A 249 8.01 -21.22 -22.80
CA GLN A 249 8.01 -20.31 -21.65
C GLN A 249 8.00 -21.05 -20.30
N LEU A 250 7.60 -22.33 -20.29
CA LEU A 250 7.53 -23.18 -19.10
C LEU A 250 8.71 -24.16 -18.99
N ALA A 251 9.59 -24.17 -20.00
CA ALA A 251 10.68 -25.12 -20.10
C ALA A 251 11.95 -24.57 -19.44
N PHE A 252 12.60 -25.40 -18.63
CA PHE A 252 13.93 -25.13 -18.10
C PHE A 252 14.75 -26.43 -18.06
N SER A 253 16.07 -26.33 -18.08
CA SER A 253 16.96 -27.50 -18.02
C SER A 253 18.13 -27.23 -17.07
N LEU A 254 18.46 -28.21 -16.25
CA LEU A 254 19.67 -28.19 -15.42
C LEU A 254 20.80 -28.80 -16.24
N ALA A 255 21.73 -27.99 -16.73
CA ALA A 255 22.92 -28.47 -17.42
C ALA A 255 23.88 -29.08 -16.39
N LEU A 256 24.30 -30.31 -16.63
CA LEU A 256 25.09 -31.09 -15.66
C LEU A 256 26.56 -31.16 -16.06
N GLU A 257 27.42 -31.33 -15.08
CA GLU A 257 28.84 -31.62 -15.28
C GLU A 257 29.06 -33.14 -15.37
N GLY A 258 29.17 -33.70 -16.60
CA GLY A 258 29.38 -35.15 -16.78
C GLY A 258 29.21 -35.66 -18.22
N VAL A 259 29.51 -36.95 -18.43
CA VAL A 259 29.53 -37.62 -19.75
C VAL A 259 28.21 -38.36 -20.07
N ASP A 260 27.44 -38.78 -19.06
CA ASP A 260 26.27 -39.66 -19.22
C ASP A 260 24.94 -38.92 -19.47
N LEU A 261 24.60 -37.93 -18.63
CA LEU A 261 23.43 -37.07 -18.78
C LEU A 261 23.89 -35.63 -18.97
N GLN A 262 23.58 -35.04 -20.12
CA GLN A 262 23.97 -33.65 -20.41
C GLN A 262 23.08 -32.62 -19.70
N SER A 263 21.81 -32.96 -19.48
CA SER A 263 20.86 -32.10 -18.78
C SER A 263 19.72 -32.88 -18.12
N LEU A 264 19.14 -32.30 -17.07
CA LEU A 264 17.83 -32.67 -16.55
C LEU A 264 16.77 -31.69 -17.07
N ASP A 265 15.94 -32.18 -17.98
CA ASP A 265 14.98 -31.38 -18.74
C ASP A 265 13.60 -31.32 -18.06
N CYS A 266 13.09 -30.11 -17.84
CA CYS A 266 11.83 -29.86 -17.14
C CYS A 266 10.87 -29.01 -17.97
N VAL A 267 9.58 -29.32 -17.89
CA VAL A 267 8.50 -28.44 -18.37
C VAL A 267 7.51 -28.25 -17.22
N ALA A 268 7.53 -27.06 -16.63
CA ALA A 268 6.70 -26.70 -15.50
C ALA A 268 5.19 -26.75 -15.86
N PRO A 269 4.32 -27.00 -14.88
CA PRO A 269 2.87 -26.99 -15.07
C PRO A 269 2.31 -25.59 -15.37
N ASP A 270 2.92 -24.55 -14.83
CA ASP A 270 2.46 -23.15 -14.92
C ASP A 270 3.63 -22.16 -14.76
N GLU A 271 3.34 -20.87 -15.02
CA GLU A 271 4.30 -19.77 -14.99
C GLU A 271 4.89 -19.55 -13.58
N LEU A 272 4.08 -19.68 -12.54
CA LEU A 272 4.51 -19.51 -11.16
C LEU A 272 5.54 -20.58 -10.78
N THR A 273 5.28 -21.82 -11.18
CA THR A 273 6.15 -22.95 -10.90
C THR A 273 7.48 -22.82 -11.61
N VAL A 274 7.52 -22.41 -12.89
CA VAL A 274 8.81 -22.16 -13.56
C VAL A 274 9.56 -21.01 -12.90
N ALA A 275 8.89 -19.92 -12.51
CA ALA A 275 9.51 -18.82 -11.78
C ALA A 275 10.14 -19.30 -10.46
N TYR A 276 9.41 -20.08 -9.68
CA TYR A 276 9.89 -20.55 -8.37
C TYR A 276 11.03 -21.56 -8.50
N TRP A 277 10.95 -22.49 -9.44
CA TRP A 277 12.04 -23.44 -9.70
C TRP A 277 13.29 -22.72 -10.20
N THR A 278 13.16 -21.86 -11.20
CA THR A 278 14.32 -21.16 -11.78
C THR A 278 15.00 -20.24 -10.77
N ASP A 279 14.24 -19.49 -9.98
CA ASP A 279 14.79 -18.66 -8.90
C ASP A 279 15.41 -19.49 -7.78
N GLY A 280 14.75 -20.57 -7.34
CA GLY A 280 15.29 -21.44 -6.31
C GLY A 280 16.60 -22.11 -6.74
N ILE A 281 16.68 -22.58 -8.00
CA ILE A 281 17.92 -23.12 -8.57
C ILE A 281 19.00 -22.03 -8.67
N ASN A 282 18.67 -20.84 -9.17
CA ASN A 282 19.63 -19.72 -9.19
C ASN A 282 20.15 -19.41 -7.78
N ALA A 283 19.28 -19.40 -6.77
CA ALA A 283 19.67 -19.16 -5.39
C ALA A 283 20.59 -20.26 -4.82
N LEU A 284 20.38 -21.52 -5.19
CA LEU A 284 21.29 -22.63 -4.86
C LEU A 284 22.66 -22.48 -5.53
N LEU A 285 22.70 -21.96 -6.75
CA LEU A 285 23.92 -21.68 -7.51
C LEU A 285 24.60 -20.36 -7.08
N GLY A 286 24.08 -19.65 -6.09
CA GLY A 286 24.59 -18.34 -5.67
C GLY A 286 24.38 -17.22 -6.70
N GLN A 287 23.47 -17.43 -7.65
CA GLN A 287 23.08 -16.47 -8.68
C GLN A 287 21.87 -15.65 -8.23
N ARG A 288 21.63 -14.52 -8.90
CA ARG A 288 20.45 -13.68 -8.62
C ARG A 288 19.17 -14.37 -9.09
N MET A 289 18.13 -14.27 -8.29
CA MET A 289 16.75 -14.58 -8.68
C MET A 289 16.27 -13.49 -9.66
N GLN A 290 15.63 -13.89 -10.76
CA GLN A 290 15.36 -13.00 -11.92
C GLN A 290 13.91 -13.04 -12.39
N SER A 291 13.07 -13.92 -11.83
CA SER A 291 11.67 -13.98 -12.25
C SER A 291 10.92 -12.67 -11.96
N LYS A 292 9.82 -12.46 -12.69
CA LYS A 292 8.92 -11.32 -12.44
C LYS A 292 8.28 -11.43 -11.05
N GLU A 293 8.05 -12.65 -10.59
CA GLU A 293 7.47 -13.01 -9.31
C GLU A 293 8.40 -12.54 -8.18
N THR A 294 9.70 -12.78 -8.27
CA THR A 294 10.67 -12.27 -7.29
C THR A 294 10.70 -10.74 -7.28
N CYS A 295 10.72 -10.08 -8.43
CA CYS A 295 10.67 -8.61 -8.48
C CYS A 295 9.40 -8.07 -7.81
N LYS A 296 8.23 -8.66 -8.12
CA LYS A 296 6.94 -8.27 -7.56
C LYS A 296 6.88 -8.48 -6.04
N GLU A 297 7.35 -9.62 -5.56
CA GLU A 297 7.40 -9.92 -4.12
C GLU A 297 8.36 -8.98 -3.40
N LEU A 298 9.53 -8.72 -3.98
CA LEU A 298 10.51 -7.78 -3.43
C LEU A 298 9.89 -6.39 -3.28
N ASP A 299 9.25 -5.88 -4.33
CA ASP A 299 8.58 -4.57 -4.29
C ASP A 299 7.47 -4.52 -3.24
N THR A 300 6.66 -5.58 -3.16
CA THR A 300 5.54 -5.66 -2.21
C THR A 300 6.04 -5.67 -0.77
N LEU A 301 7.00 -6.55 -0.47
CA LEU A 301 7.54 -6.72 0.87
C LEU A 301 8.34 -5.49 1.31
N LEU A 302 9.15 -4.90 0.42
CA LEU A 302 9.85 -3.64 0.71
C LEU A 302 8.87 -2.50 0.98
N SER A 303 7.81 -2.38 0.17
CA SER A 303 6.80 -1.33 0.38
C SER A 303 6.14 -1.47 1.76
N MET A 304 5.77 -2.70 2.14
CA MET A 304 5.18 -2.97 3.45
C MET A 304 6.17 -2.68 4.58
N GLU A 305 7.41 -3.15 4.49
CA GLU A 305 8.42 -2.95 5.53
C GLU A 305 8.75 -1.46 5.71
N ILE A 306 8.93 -0.72 4.61
CA ILE A 306 9.14 0.74 4.67
C ILE A 306 7.94 1.43 5.32
N LYS A 307 6.71 1.09 4.94
CA LYS A 307 5.51 1.66 5.56
C LYS A 307 5.45 1.40 7.06
N LEU A 308 5.83 0.21 7.52
CA LEU A 308 5.91 -0.12 8.94
C LEU A 308 6.93 0.74 9.68
N ARG A 309 8.13 0.95 9.11
CA ARG A 309 9.17 1.82 9.70
C ARG A 309 8.77 3.29 9.72
N LEU A 310 7.95 3.74 8.78
CA LEU A 310 7.48 5.12 8.69
C LEU A 310 6.28 5.43 9.61
N LEU A 311 5.69 4.43 10.28
CA LEU A 311 4.61 4.67 11.25
C LEU A 311 5.06 5.60 12.38
N ASP A 312 6.31 5.47 12.86
CA ASP A 312 6.87 6.33 13.92
C ASP A 312 7.08 7.78 13.48
N ALA A 313 7.11 8.03 12.16
CA ALA A 313 7.28 9.35 11.56
C ALA A 313 5.97 9.90 10.98
N GLU A 314 4.83 9.29 11.30
CA GLU A 314 3.54 9.71 10.74
C GLU A 314 3.20 11.17 11.14
N GLY A 315 2.99 12.02 10.13
CA GLY A 315 2.70 13.44 10.34
C GLY A 315 3.92 14.33 10.55
N VAL A 316 5.13 13.76 10.56
CA VAL A 316 6.39 14.49 10.60
C VAL A 316 6.90 14.71 9.17
N PRO A 317 7.27 15.93 8.76
CA PRO A 317 7.85 16.16 7.44
C PRO A 317 9.23 15.48 7.34
N ILE A 318 9.37 14.57 6.38
CA ILE A 318 10.65 13.89 6.12
C ILE A 318 11.58 14.86 5.38
N PRO A 319 12.74 15.23 5.96
CA PRO A 319 13.65 16.15 5.31
C PRO A 319 14.37 15.47 4.13
N GLN A 320 14.61 16.22 3.06
CA GLN A 320 15.38 15.74 1.90
C GLN A 320 16.86 15.49 2.24
N GLU A 321 17.41 16.31 3.14
CA GLU A 321 18.76 16.19 3.66
C GLU A 321 18.72 15.88 5.16
N PRO A 322 19.49 14.89 5.65
CA PRO A 322 19.60 14.63 7.07
C PRO A 322 20.05 15.90 7.82
N PRO A 323 19.38 16.28 8.92
CA PRO A 323 19.84 17.41 9.73
C PRO A 323 21.25 17.14 10.26
N PRO A 324 22.11 18.17 10.39
CA PRO A 324 23.48 17.98 10.86
C PRO A 324 23.48 17.44 12.28
N ILE A 325 24.28 16.40 12.51
CA ILE A 325 24.52 15.87 13.85
C ILE A 325 25.28 16.97 14.63
N PRO A 326 24.77 17.43 15.80
CA PRO A 326 25.48 18.41 16.60
C PRO A 326 26.84 17.86 17.06
N PRO A 327 27.84 18.72 17.32
CA PRO A 327 29.12 18.27 17.85
C PRO A 327 28.93 17.58 19.21
N ASP A 328 29.87 16.70 19.56
CA ASP A 328 29.85 16.02 20.84
C ASP A 328 29.73 17.02 21.99
N PRO A 329 28.95 16.71 23.04
CA PRO A 329 28.87 17.54 24.23
C PRO A 329 30.25 17.77 24.83
N PRO A 330 30.50 18.92 25.48
CA PRO A 330 31.81 19.24 26.06
C PRO A 330 32.25 18.30 27.19
N ASN A 331 31.33 17.49 27.72
CA ASN A 331 31.57 16.48 28.74
C ASN A 331 30.51 15.37 28.68
N TYR A 332 30.77 14.25 29.35
CA TYR A 332 29.86 13.11 29.46
C TYR A 332 29.16 13.06 30.82
N HIS A 333 28.88 14.21 31.45
CA HIS A 333 28.06 14.26 32.66
C HIS A 333 26.59 14.21 32.23
N PHE A 334 26.06 13.00 32.10
CA PHE A 334 24.68 12.79 31.67
C PHE A 334 23.69 13.35 32.68
N CYS A 335 22.60 13.96 32.19
CA CYS A 335 21.54 14.51 33.04
C CYS A 335 20.74 13.45 33.80
N TYR A 336 20.83 12.19 33.37
CA TYR A 336 20.12 11.05 33.94
C TYR A 336 21.05 9.85 34.03
N ASP A 337 20.97 9.13 35.14
CA ASP A 337 21.62 7.84 35.27
C ASP A 337 20.81 6.79 34.49
N LEU A 338 21.48 6.09 33.57
CA LEU A 338 20.92 4.90 32.93
C LEU A 338 20.88 3.78 33.97
N LYS A 339 19.68 3.33 34.32
CA LYS A 339 19.48 2.19 35.23
C LYS A 339 19.68 0.86 34.53
#